data_AF-A0A1K1N794-F1
#
_entry.id   AF-A0A1K1N794-F1
#
_cell.length_a   1.000
_cell.length_b   1.000
_cell.length_c   1.000
_cell.angle_alpha   90.00
_cell.angle_beta   90.00
_cell.angle_gamma   90.00
#
_symmetry.space_group_name_H-M   'P 1'
#
loop_
_entity.id
_entity.type
_entity.pdbx_description
1 polymer ?
#
loop_
_entity_poly.entity_id
_entity_poly.type
_entity_poly.pdbx_seq_one_letter_code
_entity_poly.pdbx_strand_id
1 'polypeptide(L)'
;MENIHYLKKNDCLYVMLTSKKAKEPCEVLTFPLGNYASIDEALEQCIVYDIASEEDFTTFNHLLPTHRGVKLSELGYFFTEKFYNEMVKVVMTQEAI
;
A
#
# COMPACT_ATOMS: atom_id res chain seq x y z
N MET A 1 4.98 12.59 14.93
CA MET A 1 4.38 11.28 14.60
C MET A 1 4.55 11.12 13.10
N GLU A 2 5.43 10.24 12.66
CA GLU A 2 5.49 9.89 11.22
C GLU A 2 4.31 8.97 10.96
N ASN A 3 3.18 9.56 10.56
CA ASN A 3 2.02 8.81 10.09
C ASN A 3 2.38 8.25 8.71
N ILE A 4 2.17 6.95 8.49
CA ILE A 4 2.22 6.40 7.14
C ILE A 4 1.17 7.12 6.27
N HIS A 5 1.52 7.43 5.02
CA HIS A 5 0.61 8.13 4.12
C HIS A 5 -0.29 7.08 3.44
N TYR A 6 -1.61 7.16 3.66
CA TYR A 6 -2.56 6.21 3.12
C TYR A 6 -3.84 6.86 2.60
N LEU A 7 -4.54 6.17 1.69
CA LEU A 7 -5.81 6.57 1.08
C LEU A 7 -6.77 5.39 1.05
N LYS A 8 -8.08 5.65 1.15
CA LYS A 8 -9.14 4.64 0.96
C LYS A 8 -10.03 5.06 -0.21
N LYS A 9 -10.12 4.23 -1.24
CA LYS A 9 -11.04 4.42 -2.40
C LYS A 9 -11.09 3.16 -3.26
N ASN A 10 -12.14 3.03 -4.09
CA ASN A 10 -12.31 1.90 -5.01
C ASN A 10 -12.20 0.53 -4.31
N ASP A 11 -12.83 0.40 -3.14
CA ASP A 11 -12.76 -0.81 -2.30
C ASP A 11 -11.34 -1.29 -1.99
N CYS A 12 -10.38 -0.37 -1.96
CA CYS A 12 -8.99 -0.63 -1.58
C CYS A 12 -8.45 0.44 -0.62
N LEU A 13 -7.47 0.02 0.19
CA LEU A 13 -6.52 0.85 0.88
C LEU A 13 -5.22 0.94 0.07
N TYR A 14 -4.72 2.15 -0.06
CA TYR A 14 -3.42 2.44 -0.64
C TYR A 14 -2.51 2.93 0.47
N VAL A 15 -1.34 2.33 0.64
CA VAL A 15 -0.30 2.77 1.57
C VAL A 15 0.94 3.11 0.76
N MET A 16 1.41 4.35 0.85
CA MET A 16 2.59 4.79 0.12
C MET A 16 3.87 4.34 0.83
N LEU A 17 4.76 3.72 0.06
CA LEU A 17 6.15 3.49 0.42
C LEU A 17 6.97 4.68 -0.07
N THR A 18 7.49 5.47 0.86
CA THR A 18 8.39 6.58 0.53
C THR A 18 9.82 6.07 0.38
N SER A 19 10.42 6.25 -0.80
CA SER A 19 11.87 6.16 -0.94
C SER A 19 12.50 7.39 -0.30
N LYS A 20 13.61 7.22 0.44
CA LYS A 20 14.38 8.34 1.02
C LYS A 20 15.03 9.24 -0.04
N LYS A 21 14.91 8.91 -1.34
CA LYS A 21 15.46 9.68 -2.44
C LYS A 21 14.35 10.34 -3.24
N ALA A 22 14.36 11.67 -3.26
CA ALA A 22 13.36 12.55 -3.87
C ALA A 22 13.19 12.43 -5.42
N LYS A 23 13.76 11.42 -6.07
CA LYS A 23 13.69 11.20 -7.53
C LYS A 23 13.51 9.74 -7.92
N GLU A 24 13.33 8.84 -6.96
CA GLU A 24 13.02 7.45 -7.27
C GLU A 24 11.51 7.27 -7.32
N PRO A 25 11.00 6.41 -8.22
CA PRO A 25 9.59 6.05 -8.23
C PRO A 25 9.17 5.62 -6.82
N CYS A 26 8.01 6.10 -6.40
CA CYS A 26 7.41 5.68 -5.15
C CYS A 26 6.57 4.44 -5.42
N GLU A 27 6.43 3.60 -4.41
CA GLU A 27 5.66 2.37 -4.52
C GLU A 27 4.40 2.50 -3.68
N VAL A 28 3.31 1.90 -4.13
CA VAL A 28 2.03 1.92 -3.45
C VAL A 28 1.62 0.49 -3.16
N LEU A 29 1.54 0.16 -1.88
CA LEU A 29 0.90 -1.06 -1.41
C LEU A 29 -0.61 -0.90 -1.52
N THR A 30 -1.26 -1.75 -2.30
CA THR A 30 -2.72 -1.74 -2.49
C THR A 30 -3.30 -3.00 -1.86
N PHE A 31 -4.12 -2.80 -0.83
CA PHE A 31 -4.84 -3.85 -0.13
C PHE A 31 -6.33 -3.72 -0.46
N PRO A 32 -7.01 -4.78 -0.92
CA PRO A 32 -8.47 -4.78 -0.96
C PRO A 32 -9.05 -4.46 0.43
N LEU A 33 -10.19 -3.75 0.49
CA LEU A 33 -10.92 -3.62 1.75
C LEU A 33 -11.58 -4.96 2.06
N GLY A 34 -11.39 -5.45 3.27
CA GLY A 34 -11.93 -6.74 3.68
C GLY A 34 -11.67 -7.01 5.15
N ASN A 35 -12.40 -7.98 5.67
CA ASN A 35 -12.21 -8.47 7.03
C ASN A 35 -11.14 -9.57 7.01
N TYR A 36 -9.89 -9.17 7.19
CA TYR A 36 -8.75 -10.09 7.27
C TYR A 36 -8.66 -10.72 8.67
N ALA A 37 -8.39 -12.03 8.73
CA ALA A 37 -8.17 -12.71 10.01
C ALA A 37 -6.79 -12.36 10.61
N SER A 38 -5.82 -12.04 9.77
CA SER A 38 -4.47 -11.60 10.15
C SER A 38 -3.88 -10.64 9.12
N ILE A 39 -2.78 -9.97 9.49
CA ILE A 39 -2.04 -9.13 8.55
C ILE A 39 -1.39 -9.95 7.43
N ASP A 40 -1.01 -11.20 7.70
CA ASP A 40 -0.41 -12.09 6.69
C ASP A 40 -1.38 -12.33 5.53
N GLU A 41 -2.66 -12.55 5.83
CA GLU A 41 -3.71 -12.72 4.82
C GLU A 41 -3.89 -11.46 3.96
N ALA A 42 -3.81 -10.28 4.58
CA ALA A 42 -3.84 -9.01 3.84
C ALA A 42 -2.61 -8.83 2.95
N LEU A 43 -1.42 -9.23 3.42
CA LEU A 43 -0.17 -9.14 2.66
C LEU A 43 -0.13 -10.11 1.47
N GLU A 44 -0.76 -11.28 1.57
CA GLU A 44 -0.92 -12.22 0.45
C GLU A 44 -1.78 -11.65 -0.69
N GLN A 45 -2.72 -10.77 -0.35
CA GLN A 45 -3.61 -10.09 -1.29
C GLN A 45 -3.08 -8.71 -1.73
N CYS A 46 -1.96 -8.28 -1.16
CA CYS A 46 -1.37 -6.98 -1.47
C CYS A 46 -0.74 -6.95 -2.86
N ILE A 47 -1.11 -5.93 -3.64
CA ILE A 47 -0.51 -5.64 -4.94
C ILE A 47 0.27 -4.34 -4.83
N VAL A 48 1.51 -4.35 -5.32
CA VAL A 48 2.41 -3.20 -5.34
C VAL A 48 2.37 -2.56 -6.72
N TYR A 49 2.29 -1.24 -6.75
CA TYR A 49 2.31 -0.44 -7.97
C TYR A 49 3.36 0.66 -7.89
N ASP A 50 4.03 0.92 -9.00
CA ASP A 50 4.90 2.08 -9.13
C ASP A 50 4.10 3.34 -9.48
N ILE A 51 4.44 4.44 -8.82
CA ILE A 51 4.00 5.79 -9.16
C ILE A 51 5.22 6.68 -9.37
N ALA A 52 5.08 7.70 -10.22
CA ALA A 52 6.22 8.54 -10.59
C ALA A 52 6.66 9.47 -9.44
N SER A 53 5.73 9.87 -8.58
CA SER A 53 5.99 10.80 -7.48
C SER A 53 4.99 10.65 -6.33
N GLU A 54 5.31 11.23 -5.18
CA GLU A 54 4.39 11.36 -4.04
C GLU A 54 3.13 12.19 -4.38
N GLU A 55 3.23 13.16 -5.30
CA GLU A 55 2.08 13.98 -5.72
C GLU A 55 1.01 13.12 -6.43
N ASP A 56 1.45 12.12 -7.20
CA ASP A 56 0.57 11.19 -7.91
C ASP A 56 -0.18 10.25 -6.98
N PHE A 57 0.25 10.11 -5.71
CA PHE A 57 -0.40 9.21 -4.75
C PHE A 57 -1.86 9.59 -4.53
N THR A 58 -2.15 10.88 -4.39
CA THR A 58 -3.52 11.37 -4.13
C THR A 58 -4.50 11.03 -5.25
N THR A 59 -4.01 11.01 -6.49
CA THR A 59 -4.80 10.73 -7.70
C THR A 59 -4.69 9.29 -8.19
N PHE A 60 -3.75 8.51 -7.65
CA PHE A 60 -3.45 7.13 -8.06
C PHE A 60 -4.70 6.24 -8.13
N ASN A 61 -4.88 5.50 -9.21
CA ASN A 61 -5.99 4.57 -9.37
C ASN A 61 -5.54 3.30 -10.08
N HIS A 62 -5.45 2.20 -9.32
CA HIS A 62 -4.98 0.90 -9.82
C HIS A 62 -5.87 0.30 -10.94
N LEU A 63 -7.10 0.79 -11.12
CA LEU A 63 -8.02 0.35 -12.18
C LEU A 63 -7.66 0.90 -13.57
N LEU A 64 -6.74 1.87 -13.65
CA LEU A 64 -6.33 2.42 -14.95
C LEU A 64 -5.42 1.41 -15.69
N PRO A 65 -5.62 1.19 -17.01
CA PRO A 65 -4.89 0.16 -17.78
C PRO A 65 -3.37 0.33 -17.82
N THR A 66 -2.90 1.54 -17.52
CA THR A 66 -1.48 1.90 -17.52
C THR A 66 -0.72 1.36 -16.32
N HIS A 67 -1.41 0.99 -15.24
CA HIS A 67 -0.77 0.47 -14.04
C HIS A 67 -0.64 -1.05 -14.13
N ARG A 68 0.59 -1.56 -14.01
CA ARG A 68 0.88 -2.98 -13.87
C ARG A 68 1.33 -3.24 -12.45
N GLY A 69 0.44 -3.86 -11.67
CA GLY A 69 0.73 -4.24 -10.31
C GLY A 69 1.44 -5.60 -10.25
N VAL A 70 2.25 -5.80 -9.21
CA VAL A 70 2.93 -7.06 -8.91
C VAL A 70 2.55 -7.48 -7.48
N LYS A 71 2.38 -8.77 -7.24
CA LYS A 71 2.09 -9.24 -5.87
C LYS A 71 3.25 -8.94 -4.95
N LEU A 72 2.95 -8.51 -3.72
CA LEU A 72 3.98 -8.21 -2.72
C LEU A 72 4.89 -9.42 -2.46
N SER A 73 4.32 -10.63 -2.45
CA SER A 73 5.04 -11.89 -2.26
C SER A 73 6.08 -12.20 -3.33
N GLU A 74 6.01 -11.55 -4.50
CA GLU A 74 6.97 -11.72 -5.60
C GLU A 74 8.16 -10.76 -5.50
N LEU A 75 8.09 -9.72 -4.66
CA LEU A 75 9.06 -8.61 -4.62
C LEU A 75 10.09 -8.69 -3.48
N GLY A 76 9.91 -9.58 -2.51
CA GLY A 76 10.90 -9.84 -1.45
C GLY A 76 11.18 -8.66 -0.51
N TYR A 77 10.15 -7.88 -0.16
CA TYR A 77 10.30 -6.74 0.76
C TYR A 77 10.68 -7.13 2.18
N PHE A 78 11.44 -6.24 2.82
CA PHE A 78 11.68 -6.25 4.26
C PHE A 78 11.26 -4.90 4.85
N PHE A 79 10.19 -4.92 5.65
CA PHE A 79 9.72 -3.72 6.35
C PHE A 79 10.47 -3.51 7.65
N THR A 80 10.75 -2.25 7.99
CA THR A 80 11.18 -1.92 9.34
C THR A 80 10.05 -2.22 10.32
N GLU A 81 10.38 -2.64 11.54
CA GLU A 81 9.38 -2.93 12.59
C GLU A 81 8.42 -1.76 12.81
N LYS A 82 8.95 -0.52 12.81
CA LYS A 82 8.13 0.69 12.95
C LYS A 82 7.10 0.83 11.82
N PHE A 83 7.53 0.69 10.57
CA PHE A 83 6.62 0.79 9.43
C PHE A 83 5.58 -0.34 9.46
N TYR A 84 6.04 -1.57 9.72
CA TYR A 84 5.18 -2.75 9.81
C TYR A 84 4.08 -2.56 10.87
N ASN A 85 4.43 -2.11 12.07
CA ASN A 85 3.47 -1.91 13.15
C ASN A 85 2.43 -0.83 12.83
N GLU A 86 2.82 0.26 12.16
CA GLU A 86 1.86 1.28 11.71
C GLU A 86 0.97 0.76 10.58
N MET A 87 1.54 0.03 9.63
CA MET A 87 0.78 -0.61 8.54
C MET A 87 -0.25 -1.60 9.10
N VAL A 88 0.13 -2.46 10.06
CA VAL A 88 -0.78 -3.41 10.72
C VAL A 88 -1.97 -2.67 11.33
N LYS A 89 -1.73 -1.58 12.07
CA LYS A 89 -2.82 -0.78 12.65
C LYS A 89 -3.77 -0.27 11.57
N VAL A 90 -3.25 0.24 10.46
CA VAL A 90 -4.08 0.81 9.41
C VAL A 90 -4.82 -0.26 8.61
N VAL A 91 -4.17 -1.38 8.27
CA VAL A 91 -4.75 -2.47 7.44
C VAL A 91 -5.75 -3.32 8.25
N MET A 92 -5.48 -3.58 9.51
CA MET A 92 -6.34 -4.45 10.33
C MET A 92 -7.53 -3.73 10.97
N THR A 93 -7.56 -2.39 10.98
CA THR A 93 -8.70 -1.60 11.49
C THR A 93 -9.68 -1.19 10.40
N GLN A 94 -9.60 -1.81 9.22
CA GLN A 94 -10.45 -1.45 8.10
C GLN A 94 -11.78 -2.16 8.20
N GLU A 95 -12.81 -1.40 8.54
CA GLU A 95 -14.18 -1.87 8.46
C GLU A 95 -14.59 -1.93 6.98
N ALA A 96 -15.04 -3.10 6.53
CA ALA A 96 -15.80 -3.19 5.29
C ALA A 96 -17.11 -2.41 5.49
N ILE A 97 -17.31 -1.34 4.71
CA ILE A 97 -18.54 -0.52 4.73
C ILE A 97 -19.65 -1.26 3.97
#